data_AF-A0AAJ0EPW0-F1
#
_entry.id   AF-A0AAJ0EPW0-F1
#
_cell.length_a   1.000
_cell.length_b   1.000
_cell.length_c   1.000
_cell.angle_alpha   90.00
_cell.angle_beta   90.00
_cell.angle_gamma   90.00
#
_symmetry.space_group_name_H-M   'P 1'
#
loop_
_entity.id
_entity.type
_entity.pdbx_description
1 polymer ?
#
loop_
_entity_poly.entity_id
_entity_poly.type
_entity_poly.pdbx_seq_one_letter_code
_entity_poly.pdbx_strand_id
1 'polypeptide(L)'
;MVLAQEARRNYSLGTPAPRQLSALVKLNLLTALWRNTQILGFNIHSICEDEFISPHNLQGPDLPCYSRQELSWPPYLRPTEAQKKITHHPFLDVFPFPSLREAGIRAEELGFFDEDDFCLDIFHLDDKKDGVERPRMIVWGESWDPRGWEVNVAFLKKWGWMVRGCPELLEGTNYWRERRGEKKLNFSLNQ
;
A
#
# COMPACT_ATOMS: atom_id res chain seq x y z
N MET A 1 -11.10 13.90 -10.73
CA MET A 1 -11.40 15.05 -9.84
C MET A 1 -12.88 15.27 -9.57
N VAL A 2 -13.78 15.18 -10.56
CA VAL A 2 -15.23 15.41 -10.38
C VAL A 2 -15.88 14.50 -9.32
N LEU A 3 -15.59 13.19 -9.35
CA LEU A 3 -16.17 12.23 -8.40
C LEU A 3 -15.81 12.55 -6.94
N ALA A 4 -14.57 12.97 -6.67
CA ALA A 4 -14.12 13.31 -5.32
C ALA A 4 -14.79 14.59 -4.79
N GLN A 5 -14.97 15.59 -5.68
CA GLN A 5 -15.67 16.82 -5.35
C GLN A 5 -17.16 16.55 -5.07
N GLU A 6 -17.80 15.73 -5.90
CA GLU A 6 -19.19 15.31 -5.70
C GLU A 6 -19.36 14.53 -4.40
N ALA A 7 -18.49 13.56 -4.13
CA ALA A 7 -18.50 12.80 -2.88
C ALA A 7 -18.32 13.69 -1.65
N ARG A 8 -17.38 14.64 -1.69
CA ARG A 8 -17.16 15.60 -0.59
C ARG A 8 -18.38 16.49 -0.37
N ARG A 9 -19.01 16.95 -1.45
CA ARG A 9 -20.25 17.71 -1.40
C ARG A 9 -21.37 16.89 -0.76
N ASN A 10 -21.61 15.67 -1.25
CA ASN A 10 -22.62 14.76 -0.71
C ASN A 10 -22.40 14.49 0.78
N TYR A 11 -21.16 14.25 1.20
CA TYR A 11 -20.81 14.09 2.60
C TYR A 11 -21.12 15.34 3.43
N SER A 12 -20.75 16.53 2.95
CA SER A 12 -21.04 17.80 3.65
C SER A 12 -22.53 18.11 3.77
N LEU A 13 -23.35 17.58 2.87
CA LEU A 13 -24.81 17.71 2.87
C LEU A 13 -25.51 16.60 3.68
N GLY A 14 -24.76 15.68 4.30
CA GLY A 14 -25.32 14.54 5.04
C GLY A 14 -25.94 13.46 4.15
N THR A 15 -25.62 13.46 2.86
CA THR A 15 -26.18 12.54 1.85
C THR A 15 -25.11 11.68 1.15
N PRO A 16 -24.21 10.99 1.88
CA PRO A 16 -23.17 10.17 1.27
C PRO A 16 -23.79 9.08 0.39
N ALA A 17 -23.27 8.90 -0.82
CA ALA A 17 -23.78 7.89 -1.76
C ALA A 17 -22.89 6.63 -1.73
N PRO A 18 -23.40 5.46 -1.32
CA PRO A 18 -22.59 4.23 -1.24
C PRO A 18 -21.91 3.84 -2.55
N ARG A 19 -22.53 4.16 -3.70
CA ARG A 19 -21.95 3.94 -5.04
C ARG A 19 -20.60 4.61 -5.26
N GLN A 20 -20.29 5.67 -4.51
CA GLN A 20 -19.04 6.43 -4.63
C GLN A 20 -17.90 5.79 -3.81
N LEU A 21 -18.20 4.92 -2.84
CA LEU A 21 -17.22 4.43 -1.87
C LEU A 21 -16.05 3.69 -2.53
N SER A 22 -16.36 2.79 -3.47
CA SER A 22 -15.34 2.05 -4.23
C SER A 22 -14.31 2.96 -4.89
N ALA A 23 -14.79 3.96 -5.62
CA ALA A 23 -13.95 4.89 -6.35
C ALA A 23 -13.15 5.80 -5.41
N LEU A 24 -13.71 6.17 -4.26
CA LEU A 24 -13.00 6.95 -3.24
C LEU A 24 -11.89 6.15 -2.57
N VAL A 25 -12.13 4.88 -2.22
CA VAL A 25 -11.10 4.01 -1.64
C VAL A 25 -9.91 3.90 -2.60
N LYS A 26 -10.17 3.68 -3.88
CA LYS A 26 -9.13 3.60 -4.93
C LYS A 26 -8.40 4.91 -5.12
N LEU A 27 -9.13 6.02 -5.20
CA LEU A 27 -8.53 7.33 -5.34
C LEU A 27 -7.63 7.66 -4.15
N ASN A 28 -8.06 7.36 -2.92
CA ASN A 28 -7.27 7.59 -1.73
C ASN A 28 -6.01 6.74 -1.72
N LEU A 29 -6.11 5.46 -2.09
CA LEU A 29 -4.98 4.56 -2.23
C LEU A 29 -3.96 5.07 -3.26
N LEU A 30 -4.40 5.36 -4.48
CA LEU A 30 -3.53 5.89 -5.55
C LEU A 30 -2.90 7.23 -5.15
N THR A 31 -3.66 8.09 -4.50
CA THR A 31 -3.15 9.38 -3.99
C THR A 31 -2.10 9.16 -2.91
N ALA A 32 -2.29 8.17 -2.03
CA ALA A 32 -1.35 7.86 -0.97
C ALA A 32 -0.04 7.30 -1.52
N LEU A 33 -0.12 6.33 -2.42
CA LEU A 33 1.06 5.77 -3.08
C LEU A 33 1.82 6.84 -3.86
N TRP A 34 1.11 7.66 -4.65
CA TRP A 34 1.70 8.80 -5.35
C TRP A 34 2.44 9.75 -4.41
N ARG A 35 1.84 10.10 -3.26
CA ARG A 35 2.50 10.95 -2.26
C ARG A 35 3.77 10.30 -1.73
N ASN A 36 3.76 9.00 -1.45
CA ASN A 36 4.94 8.29 -1.00
C ASN A 36 6.02 8.23 -2.09
N THR A 37 5.66 8.00 -3.36
CA THR A 37 6.56 8.12 -4.51
C THR A 37 7.26 9.49 -4.54
N GLN A 38 6.51 10.58 -4.32
CA GLN A 38 7.07 11.93 -4.29
C GLN A 38 8.01 12.16 -3.09
N ILE A 39 7.67 11.64 -1.90
CA ILE A 39 8.53 11.72 -0.70
C ILE A 39 9.86 11.00 -0.92
N LEU A 40 9.81 9.83 -1.55
CA LEU A 40 10.98 9.03 -1.90
C LEU A 40 11.79 9.63 -3.06
N GLY A 41 11.23 10.61 -3.77
CA GLY A 41 11.85 11.22 -4.95
C GLY A 41 11.90 10.29 -6.16
N PHE A 42 11.00 9.31 -6.21
CA PHE A 42 10.91 8.35 -7.31
C PHE A 42 10.18 8.98 -8.51
N ASN A 43 10.50 8.51 -9.69
CA ASN A 43 9.80 8.90 -10.91
C ASN A 43 8.50 8.09 -11.01
N ILE A 44 7.42 8.64 -11.58
CA ILE A 44 6.21 7.85 -11.86
C ILE A 44 6.53 6.65 -12.76
N HIS A 45 7.42 6.86 -13.74
CA HIS A 45 7.86 5.82 -14.66
C HIS A 45 8.54 4.67 -13.93
N SER A 46 9.32 4.97 -12.87
CA SER A 46 9.97 3.90 -12.11
C SER A 46 9.00 3.02 -11.35
N ILE A 47 7.76 3.47 -11.09
CA ILE A 47 6.73 2.68 -10.40
C ILE A 47 5.84 1.92 -11.39
N CYS A 48 5.69 2.41 -12.62
CA CYS A 48 4.69 1.91 -13.56
C CYS A 48 5.25 1.05 -14.70
N GLU A 49 6.56 0.96 -14.84
CA GLU A 49 7.21 0.21 -15.91
C GLU A 49 7.96 -1.00 -15.32
N ASP A 50 7.55 -2.20 -15.72
CA ASP A 50 7.95 -3.48 -15.11
C ASP A 50 9.49 -3.70 -15.07
N GLU A 51 10.23 -3.15 -16.03
CA GLU A 51 11.68 -3.35 -16.16
C GLU A 51 12.52 -2.41 -15.27
N PHE A 52 11.89 -1.62 -14.38
CA PHE A 52 12.64 -0.71 -13.50
C PHE A 52 13.24 -1.42 -12.30
N ILE A 53 14.52 -1.12 -12.05
CA ILE A 53 15.21 -1.54 -10.83
C ILE A 53 15.03 -0.46 -9.75
N SER A 54 14.73 -0.90 -8.53
CA SER A 54 14.57 0.01 -7.39
C SER A 54 15.80 0.93 -7.26
N PRO A 55 15.59 2.24 -7.05
CA PRO A 55 16.68 3.18 -6.81
C PRO A 55 17.55 2.82 -5.60
N HIS A 56 17.10 1.94 -4.71
CA HIS A 56 17.89 1.41 -3.59
C HIS A 56 19.00 0.43 -4.00
N ASN A 57 18.92 -0.16 -5.20
CA ASN A 57 19.92 -1.12 -5.71
C ASN A 57 20.84 -0.53 -6.78
N LEU A 58 20.61 0.71 -7.20
CA LEU A 58 21.45 1.37 -8.18
C LEU A 58 22.73 1.92 -7.51
N GLN A 59 23.85 1.93 -8.24
CA GLN A 59 25.13 2.52 -7.81
C GLN A 59 25.60 3.58 -8.83
N GLY A 60 26.05 4.74 -8.35
CA GLY A 60 26.63 5.77 -9.22
C GLY A 60 26.52 7.22 -8.71
N PRO A 61 27.29 8.15 -9.29
CA PRO A 61 27.32 9.56 -8.88
C PRO A 61 26.04 10.35 -9.24
N ASP A 62 25.25 9.90 -10.22
CA ASP A 62 24.08 10.60 -10.75
C ASP A 62 22.73 10.00 -10.28
N LEU A 63 22.75 9.21 -9.22
CA LEU A 63 21.54 8.56 -8.72
C LEU A 63 20.58 9.57 -8.09
N PRO A 64 19.30 9.60 -8.51
CA PRO A 64 18.32 10.56 -7.99
C PRO A 64 18.04 10.42 -6.48
N CYS A 65 18.48 9.31 -5.88
CA CYS A 65 18.08 8.81 -4.57
C CYS A 65 19.25 8.61 -3.56
N TYR A 66 20.52 8.63 -3.97
CA TYR A 66 21.60 8.01 -3.17
C TYR A 66 21.98 8.76 -1.88
N SER A 67 21.48 9.99 -1.67
CA SER A 67 21.90 10.78 -0.50
C SER A 67 20.94 11.87 -0.04
N ARG A 68 19.64 11.82 -0.38
CA ARG A 68 18.68 12.67 0.33
C ARG A 68 18.34 12.00 1.65
N GLN A 69 19.27 12.16 2.59
CA GLN A 69 19.16 11.90 4.03
C GLN A 69 18.06 10.88 4.36
N GLU A 70 18.37 9.57 4.44
CA GLU A 70 17.38 8.55 4.86
C GLU A 70 16.65 8.97 6.16
N LEU A 71 17.33 9.75 7.01
CA LEU A 71 16.78 10.34 8.23
C LEU A 71 15.69 11.41 7.99
N SER A 72 15.69 12.07 6.84
CA SER A 72 14.68 13.07 6.44
C SER A 72 13.36 12.42 6.00
N TRP A 73 13.39 11.15 5.61
CA TRP A 73 12.17 10.42 5.28
C TRP A 73 11.39 10.02 6.54
N PRO A 74 10.05 9.95 6.43
CA PRO A 74 9.22 9.35 7.46
C PRO A 74 9.76 7.96 7.86
N PRO A 75 9.81 7.62 9.15
CA PRO A 75 10.43 6.37 9.62
C PRO A 75 9.94 5.11 8.88
N TYR A 76 8.65 5.05 8.56
CA TYR A 76 8.02 3.91 7.91
C TYR A 76 8.23 3.84 6.38
N LEU A 77 8.86 4.84 5.77
CA LEU A 77 9.30 4.84 4.37
C LEU A 77 10.81 4.67 4.21
N ARG A 78 11.55 4.51 5.31
CA ARG A 78 12.99 4.25 5.24
C ARG A 78 13.25 2.87 4.63
N PRO A 79 14.34 2.71 3.87
CA PRO A 79 14.65 1.45 3.21
C PRO A 79 14.98 0.38 4.25
N THR A 80 14.49 -0.84 4.00
CA THR A 80 14.78 -2.03 4.79
C THR A 80 16.07 -2.71 4.30
N GLU A 81 16.50 -3.75 5.00
CA GLU A 81 17.67 -4.53 4.60
C GLU A 81 17.44 -5.30 3.30
N ALA A 82 16.24 -5.85 3.08
CA ALA A 82 15.89 -6.49 1.81
C ALA A 82 16.00 -5.51 0.64
N GLN A 83 15.41 -4.31 0.76
CA GLN A 83 15.47 -3.30 -0.32
C GLN A 83 16.90 -2.88 -0.69
N LYS A 84 17.83 -2.88 0.28
CA LYS A 84 19.23 -2.53 0.03
C LYS A 84 20.03 -3.66 -0.63
N LYS A 85 19.63 -4.92 -0.43
CA LYS A 85 20.44 -6.10 -0.77
C LYS A 85 19.92 -6.91 -1.95
N ILE A 86 18.61 -6.89 -2.16
CA ILE A 86 17.92 -7.70 -3.16
C ILE A 86 17.48 -6.76 -4.27
N THR A 87 17.86 -7.07 -5.51
CA THR A 87 17.36 -6.34 -6.69
C THR A 87 15.88 -6.65 -6.89
N HIS A 88 15.05 -5.62 -6.95
CA HIS A 88 13.58 -5.72 -7.06
C HIS A 88 13.03 -4.50 -7.81
N HIS A 89 11.77 -4.57 -8.25
CA HIS A 89 11.03 -3.43 -8.79
C HIS A 89 10.51 -2.54 -7.64
N PRO A 90 10.55 -1.18 -7.74
CA PRO A 90 10.29 -0.29 -6.59
C PRO A 90 8.82 -0.17 -6.18
N PHE A 91 7.88 -0.93 -6.75
CA PHE A 91 6.47 -0.79 -6.41
C PHE A 91 6.19 -1.10 -4.93
N LEU A 92 6.93 -2.01 -4.30
CA LEU A 92 6.78 -2.27 -2.86
C LEU A 92 7.30 -1.11 -2.00
N ASP A 93 8.26 -0.34 -2.51
CA ASP A 93 8.94 0.71 -1.76
C ASP A 93 8.02 1.83 -1.30
N VAL A 94 6.93 2.07 -2.05
CA VAL A 94 5.97 3.14 -1.78
C VAL A 94 4.98 2.80 -0.66
N PHE A 95 4.97 1.57 -0.17
CA PHE A 95 4.11 1.17 0.95
C PHE A 95 4.79 1.48 2.31
N PRO A 96 4.09 2.15 3.24
CA PRO A 96 4.66 2.60 4.50
C PRO A 96 4.74 1.47 5.55
N PHE A 97 5.06 0.24 5.15
CA PHE A 97 5.11 -0.90 6.06
C PHE A 97 6.44 -1.64 5.88
N PRO A 98 7.46 -1.32 6.69
CA PRO A 98 8.76 -1.98 6.63
C PRO A 98 8.64 -3.50 6.65
N SER A 99 7.80 -4.06 7.53
CA SER A 99 7.60 -5.51 7.63
C SER A 99 7.01 -6.14 6.36
N LEU A 100 6.04 -5.47 5.71
CA LEU A 100 5.44 -5.93 4.44
C LEU A 100 6.49 -5.89 3.32
N ARG A 101 7.23 -4.78 3.19
CA ARG A 101 8.28 -4.61 2.17
C ARG A 101 9.36 -5.67 2.30
N GLU A 102 9.85 -5.89 3.53
CA GLU A 102 10.85 -6.91 3.83
C GLU A 102 10.36 -8.32 3.45
N ALA A 103 9.11 -8.66 3.77
CA ALA A 103 8.53 -9.96 3.45
C ALA A 103 8.27 -10.15 1.95
N GLY A 104 7.71 -9.14 1.28
CA GLY A 104 7.39 -9.17 -0.15
C GLY A 104 8.62 -9.33 -1.02
N ILE A 105 9.64 -8.51 -0.81
CA ILE A 105 10.90 -8.54 -1.61
C ILE A 105 11.63 -9.87 -1.43
N ARG A 106 11.66 -10.41 -0.20
CA ARG A 106 12.26 -11.73 0.04
C ARG A 106 11.45 -12.86 -0.60
N ALA A 107 10.13 -12.75 -0.64
CA ALA A 107 9.29 -13.74 -1.29
C ALA A 107 9.43 -13.68 -2.82
N GLU A 108 9.61 -12.49 -3.38
CA GLU A 108 9.93 -12.26 -4.79
C GLU A 108 11.25 -12.94 -5.18
N GLU A 109 12.32 -12.71 -4.41
CA GLU A 109 13.63 -13.33 -4.60
C GLU A 109 13.55 -14.87 -4.62
N LEU A 110 12.65 -15.43 -3.83
CA LEU A 110 12.43 -16.88 -3.75
C LEU A 110 11.43 -17.42 -4.78
N GLY A 111 10.83 -16.56 -5.61
CA GLY A 111 9.83 -16.93 -6.62
C GLY A 111 8.46 -17.32 -6.05
N PHE A 112 8.15 -16.92 -4.81
CA PHE A 112 6.86 -17.18 -4.14
C PHE A 112 5.89 -15.99 -4.18
N PHE A 113 6.26 -14.92 -4.87
CA PHE A 113 5.46 -13.72 -4.97
C PHE A 113 5.30 -13.29 -6.43
N ASP A 114 4.04 -13.13 -6.84
CA ASP A 114 3.65 -12.59 -8.14
C ASP A 114 3.21 -11.14 -7.92
N GLU A 115 4.06 -10.20 -8.33
CA GLU A 115 3.81 -8.77 -8.16
C GLU A 115 2.63 -8.28 -9.01
N ASP A 116 2.42 -8.86 -10.19
CA ASP A 116 1.33 -8.51 -11.10
C ASP A 116 -0.01 -8.90 -10.47
N ASP A 117 -0.12 -10.10 -9.92
CA ASP A 117 -1.34 -10.56 -9.24
C ASP A 117 -1.65 -9.69 -8.01
N PHE A 118 -0.63 -9.25 -7.27
CA PHE A 118 -0.80 -8.32 -6.17
C PHE A 118 -1.26 -6.94 -6.65
N CYS A 119 -0.58 -6.36 -7.63
CA CYS A 119 -0.95 -5.07 -8.23
C CYS A 119 -2.37 -5.11 -8.77
N LEU A 120 -2.75 -6.18 -9.48
CA LEU A 120 -4.10 -6.39 -9.96
C LEU A 120 -5.09 -6.33 -8.80
N ASP A 121 -4.94 -7.15 -7.77
CA ASP A 121 -5.88 -7.14 -6.64
C ASP A 121 -6.05 -5.78 -5.97
N ILE A 122 -4.94 -5.05 -5.82
CA ILE A 122 -4.90 -3.80 -5.07
C ILE A 122 -5.46 -2.63 -5.89
N PHE A 123 -5.27 -2.63 -7.22
CA PHE A 123 -5.67 -1.54 -8.11
C PHE A 123 -6.94 -1.80 -8.92
N HIS A 124 -7.49 -3.02 -8.91
CA HIS A 124 -8.65 -3.37 -9.74
C HIS A 124 -9.86 -2.45 -9.55
N LEU A 125 -10.44 -2.00 -10.67
CA LEU A 125 -11.53 -1.03 -10.69
C LEU A 125 -12.92 -1.63 -10.44
N ASP A 126 -13.09 -2.94 -10.49
CA ASP A 126 -14.41 -3.58 -10.36
C ASP A 126 -14.59 -4.29 -9.01
N ASP A 127 -15.54 -3.79 -8.23
CA ASP A 127 -15.87 -4.31 -6.91
C ASP A 127 -16.66 -5.62 -6.95
N LYS A 128 -17.22 -5.97 -8.12
CA LYS A 128 -18.20 -7.03 -8.28
C LYS A 128 -18.07 -7.70 -9.64
N LYS A 129 -17.14 -8.65 -9.75
CA LYS A 129 -17.43 -9.88 -10.48
C LYS A 129 -17.81 -10.90 -9.40
N ASP A 130 -19.04 -11.38 -9.44
CA ASP A 130 -19.49 -12.60 -8.74
C ASP A 130 -19.76 -12.51 -7.22
N GLY A 131 -19.91 -11.30 -6.66
CA GLY A 131 -20.33 -11.12 -5.25
C GLY A 131 -19.27 -11.48 -4.20
N VAL A 132 -18.06 -11.81 -4.63
CA VAL A 132 -16.92 -12.10 -3.76
C VAL A 132 -16.20 -10.80 -3.41
N GLU A 133 -15.96 -10.58 -2.12
CA GLU A 133 -15.14 -9.46 -1.66
C GLU A 133 -13.68 -9.65 -2.12
N ARG A 134 -13.14 -8.65 -2.84
CA ARG A 134 -11.75 -8.67 -3.32
C ARG A 134 -10.78 -8.10 -2.28
N PRO A 135 -9.49 -8.51 -2.28
CA PRO A 135 -8.44 -7.88 -1.49
C PRO A 135 -8.40 -6.37 -1.68
N ARG A 136 -8.28 -5.61 -0.58
CA ARG A 136 -8.16 -4.14 -0.62
C ARG A 136 -7.31 -3.60 0.51
N MET A 137 -6.65 -2.49 0.20
CA MET A 137 -6.10 -1.57 1.18
C MET A 137 -6.93 -0.29 1.19
N ILE A 138 -7.20 0.25 2.37
CA ILE A 138 -7.98 1.45 2.60
C ILE A 138 -7.08 2.47 3.28
N VAL A 139 -7.05 3.69 2.75
CA VAL A 139 -6.28 4.80 3.32
C VAL A 139 -7.24 5.83 3.91
N TRP A 140 -7.14 5.99 5.22
CA TRP A 140 -7.92 6.89 6.06
C TRP A 140 -7.18 8.16 6.46
N GLY A 141 -5.84 8.12 6.44
CA GLY A 141 -4.98 9.20 6.98
C GLY A 141 -3.80 9.53 6.08
N GLU A 142 -2.71 9.97 6.71
CA GLU A 142 -1.46 10.31 6.01
C GLU A 142 -0.85 9.09 5.33
N SER A 143 -0.29 9.29 4.13
CA SER A 143 0.15 8.19 3.28
C SER A 143 1.37 7.45 3.83
N TRP A 144 2.20 8.12 4.62
CA TRP A 144 3.42 7.58 5.22
C TRP A 144 3.23 7.07 6.65
N ASP A 145 2.02 7.18 7.23
CA ASP A 145 1.72 6.72 8.59
C ASP A 145 0.89 5.42 8.52
N PRO A 146 1.43 4.26 8.95
CA PRO A 146 0.71 2.99 8.98
C PRO A 146 -0.64 3.03 9.69
N ARG A 147 -0.78 3.88 10.72
CA ARG A 147 -2.04 4.02 11.46
C ARG A 147 -3.17 4.57 10.58
N GLY A 148 -2.83 5.24 9.48
CA GLY A 148 -3.76 5.70 8.46
C GLY A 148 -4.27 4.61 7.52
N TRP A 149 -3.83 3.36 7.66
CA TRP A 149 -4.13 2.30 6.70
C TRP A 149 -4.91 1.13 7.33
N GLU A 150 -5.66 0.44 6.49
CA GLU A 150 -6.42 -0.75 6.85
C GLU A 150 -6.44 -1.74 5.68
N VAL A 151 -6.44 -3.05 5.98
CA VAL A 151 -6.75 -4.10 5.01
C VAL A 151 -8.05 -4.83 5.35
N ASN A 152 -8.76 -5.27 4.32
CA ASN A 152 -9.98 -6.06 4.50
C ASN A 152 -9.69 -7.56 4.70
N VAL A 153 -10.73 -8.32 5.02
CA VAL A 153 -10.61 -9.77 5.27
C VAL A 153 -10.15 -10.52 4.03
N ALA A 154 -10.61 -10.13 2.85
CA ALA A 154 -10.20 -10.75 1.59
C ALA A 154 -8.69 -10.59 1.33
N PHE A 155 -8.11 -9.44 1.67
CA PHE A 155 -6.66 -9.23 1.59
C PHE A 155 -5.92 -10.21 2.49
N LEU A 156 -6.35 -10.38 3.74
CA LEU A 156 -5.69 -11.33 4.64
C LEU A 156 -5.81 -12.78 4.17
N LYS A 157 -6.91 -13.16 3.54
CA LYS A 157 -7.08 -14.52 3.02
C LYS A 157 -6.08 -14.86 1.93
N LYS A 158 -5.75 -13.90 1.04
CA LYS A 158 -4.83 -14.13 -0.09
C LYS A 158 -3.39 -13.73 0.22
N TRP A 159 -3.19 -12.55 0.78
CA TRP A 159 -1.90 -11.90 1.02
C TRP A 159 -1.49 -11.91 2.51
N GLY A 160 -2.23 -12.63 3.37
CA GLY A 160 -1.94 -12.70 4.81
C GLY A 160 -0.54 -13.20 5.16
N TRP A 161 0.07 -14.02 4.29
CA TRP A 161 1.44 -14.48 4.43
C TRP A 161 2.45 -13.30 4.38
N MET A 162 2.19 -12.28 3.56
CA MET A 162 3.06 -11.12 3.36
C MET A 162 3.02 -10.18 4.56
N VAL A 163 1.88 -10.14 5.27
CA VAL A 163 1.68 -9.26 6.44
C VAL A 163 1.77 -10.02 7.76
N ARG A 164 2.22 -11.28 7.72
CA ARG A 164 2.50 -12.06 8.92
C ARG A 164 3.68 -11.41 9.65
N GLY A 165 3.44 -10.94 10.87
CA GLY A 165 4.44 -10.21 11.64
C GLY A 165 4.61 -8.74 11.24
N CYS A 166 3.59 -8.14 10.59
CA CYS A 166 3.52 -6.71 10.30
C CYS A 166 2.65 -5.99 11.36
N PRO A 167 3.19 -5.62 12.53
CA PRO A 167 2.43 -4.91 13.57
C PRO A 167 1.91 -3.56 13.08
N GLU A 168 2.64 -2.89 12.19
CA GLU A 168 2.32 -1.56 11.68
C GLU A 168 0.95 -1.56 10.99
N LEU A 169 0.71 -2.52 10.10
CA LEU A 169 -0.55 -2.64 9.37
C LEU A 169 -1.65 -3.27 10.24
N LEU A 170 -1.30 -4.18 11.16
CA LEU A 170 -2.25 -4.79 12.08
C LEU A 170 -2.88 -3.75 13.01
N GLU A 171 -2.06 -2.86 13.57
CA GLU A 171 -2.51 -1.79 14.46
C GLU A 171 -3.42 -0.80 13.73
N GLY A 172 -3.02 -0.32 12.54
CA GLY A 172 -3.85 0.55 11.71
C GLY A 172 -5.19 -0.10 11.34
N THR A 173 -5.14 -1.36 10.88
CA THR A 173 -6.33 -2.13 10.51
C THR A 173 -7.29 -2.26 11.69
N ASN A 174 -6.82 -2.67 12.85
CA ASN A 174 -7.68 -2.87 14.02
C ASN A 174 -8.20 -1.54 14.59
N TYR A 175 -7.40 -0.47 14.53
CA TYR A 175 -7.83 0.86 14.97
C TYR A 175 -9.07 1.35 14.21
N TRP A 176 -9.07 1.23 12.87
CA TRP A 176 -10.20 1.68 12.05
C TRP A 176 -11.40 0.76 12.13
N ARG A 177 -11.18 -0.55 12.21
CA ARG A 177 -12.24 -1.55 12.43
C ARG A 177 -12.98 -1.32 13.75
N GLU A 178 -12.25 -1.10 14.85
CA GLU A 178 -12.85 -0.81 16.16
C GLU A 178 -13.69 0.47 16.15
N ARG A 179 -13.22 1.53 15.47
CA ARG A 179 -13.99 2.78 15.34
C ARG A 179 -15.32 2.61 14.63
N ARG A 180 -15.47 1.57 13.81
CA ARG A 180 -16.73 1.21 13.13
C ARG A 180 -17.50 0.09 13.84
N GLY A 181 -17.03 -0.39 15.00
CA GLY A 181 -17.65 -1.50 15.73
C GLY A 181 -17.41 -2.87 15.10
N GLU A 182 -16.41 -3.00 14.22
CA GLU A 182 -16.05 -4.28 13.61
C GLU A 182 -15.10 -5.09 14.51
N LYS A 183 -15.14 -6.43 14.38
CA LYS A 183 -14.23 -7.33 15.10
C LYS A 183 -12.79 -7.13 14.63
N LYS A 184 -11.84 -7.18 15.57
CA LYS A 184 -10.40 -7.19 15.27
C LYS A 184 -10.02 -8.38 14.38
N LEU A 185 -9.07 -8.14 13.49
CA LEU A 185 -8.39 -9.17 12.72
C LEU A 185 -7.12 -9.59 13.45
N ASN A 186 -6.69 -10.82 13.16
CA ASN A 186 -5.45 -11.37 13.66
C ASN A 186 -4.62 -11.85 12.46
N PHE A 187 -3.43 -11.28 12.26
CA PHE A 187 -2.54 -11.65 11.15
C PHE A 187 -1.74 -12.93 11.43
N SER A 188 -1.84 -13.48 12.66
CA SER A 188 -1.18 -14.72 13.07
C SER A 188 -1.95 -15.98 12.68
N LEU A 189 -3.21 -15.87 12.24
CA LEU A 189 -4.11 -17.01 12.04
C LEU A 189 -4.50 -17.13 10.56
N ASN A 190 -3.89 -18.11 9.88
CA ASN A 190 -4.55 -18.74 8.74
C ASN A 190 -5.73 -19.56 9.33
N GLN A 191 -6.96 -19.08 9.19
CA GLN A 191 -8.15 -19.92 9.27
C GLN A 191 -8.74 -20.12 7.88
#